data_AF-A0A9D2ISJ3-F1
#
_entry.id   AF-A0A9D2ISJ3-F1
#
_cell.length_a   1.000
_cell.length_b   1.000
_cell.length_c   1.000
_cell.angle_alpha   90.00
_cell.angle_beta   90.00
_cell.angle_gamma   90.00
#
_symmetry.space_group_name_H-M   'P 1'
#
loop_
_entity.id
_entity.type
_entity.pdbx_description
1 polymer ?
#
loop_
_entity_poly.entity_id
_entity_poly.type
_entity_poly.pdbx_seq_one_letter_code
_entity_poly.pdbx_strand_id
1 'polypeptide(L)'
;MEKDFFDVFPSLKLKDNLAELLEMAAVTKVSLNHEKTKLRVYLKSDRWIHKKYILELEEQIERQCFSGLNVAVTVIERFCLSKAHTPENFLEVYRPSMELELRNYNMLEYNLFKQAKISFP
;
A
#
# COMPACT_ATOMS: atom_id res chain seq x y z
N MET A 1 -9.44 13.40 -10.62
CA MET A 1 -8.76 13.08 -11.88
C MET A 1 -7.70 12.06 -11.52
N GLU A 2 -7.82 10.82 -12.00
CA GLU A 2 -6.81 9.79 -11.78
C GLU A 2 -5.58 10.13 -12.64
N LYS A 3 -4.37 9.92 -12.11
CA LYS A 3 -3.10 10.09 -12.82
C LYS A 3 -2.24 8.85 -12.62
N ASP A 4 -1.40 8.54 -13.60
CA ASP A 4 -0.47 7.42 -13.46
C ASP A 4 0.53 7.71 -12.34
N PHE A 5 0.98 6.65 -11.66
CA PHE A 5 1.85 6.81 -10.49
C PHE A 5 3.13 7.59 -10.83
N PHE A 6 3.78 7.25 -11.95
CA PHE A 6 5.03 7.89 -12.37
C PHE A 6 4.85 9.32 -12.89
N ASP A 7 3.63 9.73 -13.28
CA ASP A 7 3.34 11.14 -13.57
C ASP A 7 3.30 11.99 -12.31
N VAL A 8 2.89 11.40 -11.18
CA VAL A 8 2.85 12.08 -9.88
C VAL A 8 4.23 12.09 -9.22
N PHE A 9 5.02 11.02 -9.41
CA PHE A 9 6.36 10.87 -8.82
C PHE A 9 7.43 10.57 -9.88
N PRO A 10 7.72 11.51 -10.81
CA PRO A 10 8.57 11.24 -11.98
C PRO A 10 10.06 11.02 -11.65
N SER A 11 10.53 11.56 -10.52
CA SER A 11 11.93 11.44 -10.08
C SER A 11 12.17 10.33 -9.07
N LEU A 12 11.12 9.59 -8.68
CA LEU A 12 11.21 8.56 -7.65
C LEU A 12 11.92 7.32 -8.21
N LYS A 13 13.07 6.99 -7.63
CA LYS A 13 13.85 5.81 -8.02
C LYS A 13 13.39 4.61 -7.21
N LEU A 14 12.85 3.60 -7.89
CA LEU A 14 12.38 2.36 -7.30
C LEU A 14 13.22 1.18 -7.81
N LYS A 15 13.24 0.08 -7.07
CA LYS A 15 13.79 -1.19 -7.57
C LYS A 15 12.90 -1.73 -8.69
N ASP A 16 13.47 -2.42 -9.66
CA ASP A 16 12.77 -2.91 -10.86
C ASP A 16 11.47 -3.66 -10.54
N ASN A 17 11.50 -4.57 -9.56
CA ASN A 17 10.31 -5.33 -9.16
C ASN A 17 9.18 -4.44 -8.60
N LEU A 18 9.51 -3.36 -7.90
CA LEU A 18 8.51 -2.43 -7.35
C LEU A 18 7.98 -1.49 -8.43
N ALA A 19 8.83 -1.08 -9.36
CA ALA A 19 8.43 -0.27 -10.50
C ALA A 19 7.41 -1.01 -11.38
N GLU A 20 7.66 -2.29 -11.70
CA GLU A 20 6.75 -3.13 -12.49
C GLU A 20 5.37 -3.28 -11.84
N LEU A 21 5.31 -3.41 -10.51
CA LEU A 21 4.05 -3.48 -9.77
C LEU A 21 3.24 -2.18 -9.85
N LEU A 22 3.90 -1.04 -10.05
CA LEU A 22 3.28 0.28 -10.09
C LEU A 22 2.96 0.77 -11.51
N GLU A 23 3.39 0.07 -12.56
CA GLU A 23 3.04 0.41 -13.95
C GLU A 23 1.53 0.44 -14.19
N MET A 24 0.78 -0.44 -13.53
CA MET A 24 -0.69 -0.48 -13.57
C MET A 24 -1.34 0.17 -12.35
N ALA A 25 -0.64 1.09 -11.69
CA ALA A 25 -1.15 1.81 -10.54
C ALA A 25 -1.38 3.28 -10.86
N ALA A 26 -2.54 3.78 -10.44
CA ALA A 26 -2.94 5.17 -10.60
C ALA A 26 -3.10 5.83 -9.23
N VAL A 27 -2.66 7.08 -9.11
CA VAL A 27 -2.90 7.94 -7.96
C VAL A 27 -4.24 8.64 -8.16
N THR A 28 -5.17 8.37 -7.26
CA THR A 28 -6.53 8.93 -7.30
C THR A 28 -6.62 10.25 -6.53
N LYS A 29 -5.80 10.41 -5.49
CA LYS A 29 -5.76 11.58 -4.63
C LYS A 29 -4.42 11.67 -3.91
N VAL A 30 -3.92 12.89 -3.75
CA VAL A 30 -2.85 13.21 -2.82
C VAL A 30 -3.38 14.26 -1.84
N SER A 31 -3.19 14.05 -0.54
CA SER A 31 -3.59 15.02 0.47
C SER A 31 -2.52 15.20 1.52
N LEU A 32 -2.26 16.45 1.87
CA LEU A 32 -1.37 16.84 2.94
C LEU A 32 -2.22 17.38 4.10
N ASN A 33 -1.88 17.04 5.34
CA ASN A 33 -2.55 17.66 6.49
C ASN A 33 -2.17 19.15 6.61
N HIS A 34 -2.95 19.90 7.39
CA HIS A 34 -2.74 21.34 7.58
C HIS A 34 -1.33 21.68 8.10
N GLU A 35 -0.81 20.85 9.00
CA GLU A 35 0.52 21.01 9.61
C GLU A 35 1.68 20.60 8.68
N LYS A 36 1.38 20.05 7.50
CA LYS A 36 2.37 19.56 6.52
C LYS A 36 3.33 18.50 7.07
N THR A 37 2.85 17.67 7.99
CA THR A 37 3.60 16.57 8.63
C THR A 37 3.13 15.19 8.16
N LYS A 38 2.01 15.09 7.44
CA LYS A 38 1.45 13.82 6.95
C LYS A 38 0.94 13.95 5.53
N LEU A 39 1.55 13.21 4.61
CA LEU A 39 1.11 13.05 3.23
C LEU A 39 0.34 11.72 3.10
N ARG A 40 -0.84 11.76 2.51
CA ARG A 40 -1.59 10.56 2.11
C ARG A 40 -1.66 10.48 0.61
N VAL A 41 -1.22 9.34 0.07
CA VAL A 41 -1.26 9.02 -1.36
C VAL A 41 -2.26 7.90 -1.56
N TYR A 42 -3.37 8.19 -2.24
CA TYR A 42 -4.40 7.19 -2.51
C TYR A 42 -4.07 6.49 -3.82
N LEU A 43 -3.67 5.23 -3.73
CA LEU A 43 -3.26 4.38 -4.84
C LEU A 43 -4.41 3.45 -5.24
N LYS A 44 -4.67 3.36 -6.53
CA LYS A 44 -5.59 2.37 -7.10
C LYS A 44 -4.79 1.49 -8.06
N SER A 45 -4.96 0.19 -7.99
CA SER A 45 -4.29 -0.73 -8.92
C SER A 45 -5.19 -1.91 -9.26
N ASP A 46 -5.04 -2.40 -10.48
CA ASP A 46 -5.70 -3.64 -10.93
C ASP A 46 -4.87 -4.89 -10.57
N ARG A 47 -3.61 -4.70 -10.15
CA ARG A 47 -2.74 -5.76 -9.64
C ARG A 47 -2.65 -5.69 -8.14
N TRP A 48 -2.58 -6.85 -7.51
CA TRP A 48 -2.26 -6.93 -6.10
C TRP A 48 -0.82 -6.53 -5.84
N ILE A 49 -0.61 -5.74 -4.80
CA ILE A 49 0.72 -5.33 -4.32
C ILE A 49 0.81 -5.74 -2.85
N HIS A 50 1.78 -6.60 -2.52
CA HIS A 50 2.00 -7.01 -1.14
C HIS A 50 2.31 -5.79 -0.26
N LYS A 51 1.76 -5.74 0.96
CA LYS A 51 1.98 -4.62 1.89
C LYS A 51 3.45 -4.28 2.13
N LYS A 52 4.37 -5.26 2.15
CA LYS A 52 5.82 -5.00 2.26
C LYS A 52 6.33 -4.01 1.21
N TYR A 53 5.80 -4.08 -0.01
CA TYR A 53 6.15 -3.19 -1.12
C TYR A 53 5.50 -1.81 -0.98
N ILE A 54 4.29 -1.75 -0.42
CA ILE A 54 3.63 -0.47 -0.09
C ILE A 54 4.41 0.28 1.01
N LEU A 55 4.87 -0.42 2.05
CA LEU A 55 5.70 0.17 3.10
C LEU A 55 7.07 0.62 2.57
N GLU A 56 7.69 -0.19 1.70
CA GLU A 56 8.92 0.20 1.01
C GLU A 56 8.68 1.45 0.14
N LEU A 57 7.54 1.54 -0.54
CA LEU A 57 7.16 2.71 -1.33
C LEU A 57 6.98 3.97 -0.48
N GLU A 58 6.30 3.87 0.66
CA GLU A 58 6.17 4.96 1.63
C GLU A 58 7.56 5.49 2.05
N GLU A 59 8.46 4.59 2.45
CA GLU A 59 9.83 4.93 2.85
C GLU A 59 10.63 5.58 1.71
N GLN A 60 10.47 5.11 0.46
CA GLN A 60 11.13 5.73 -0.69
C GLN A 60 10.60 7.14 -0.99
N ILE A 61 9.29 7.35 -0.91
CA ILE A 61 8.70 8.69 -1.12
C ILE A 61 9.16 9.64 -0.01
N GLU A 62 9.14 9.20 1.25
CA GLU A 62 9.65 10.00 2.38
C GLU A 62 11.11 10.41 2.15
N ARG A 63 11.97 9.44 1.84
CA ARG A 63 13.41 9.68 1.71
C ARG A 63 13.78 10.52 0.51
N GLN A 64 13.16 10.30 -0.65
CA GLN A 64 13.58 10.93 -1.90
C GLN A 64 12.84 12.24 -2.17
N CYS A 65 11.57 12.36 -1.78
CA CYS A 65 10.77 13.55 -2.05
C CYS A 65 10.73 14.52 -0.86
N PHE A 66 10.90 14.02 0.37
CA PHE A 66 10.79 14.81 1.60
C PHE A 66 12.05 14.73 2.46
N SER A 67 13.23 14.54 1.84
CA SER A 67 14.51 14.47 2.55
C SER A 67 14.72 15.69 3.45
N GLY A 68 14.89 15.47 4.75
CA GLY A 68 15.12 16.55 5.73
C GLY A 68 13.85 17.25 6.20
N LEU A 69 12.67 16.85 5.73
CA LEU A 69 11.37 17.28 6.24
C LEU A 69 10.78 16.15 7.08
N ASN A 70 10.16 16.49 8.22
CA ASN A 70 9.51 15.50 9.08
C ASN A 70 8.07 15.21 8.57
N VAL A 71 7.98 14.71 7.34
CA VAL A 71 6.72 14.36 6.68
C VAL A 71 6.60 12.84 6.65
N ALA A 72 5.61 12.31 7.36
CA ALA A 72 5.23 10.90 7.24
C ALA A 72 4.38 10.70 5.98
N VAL A 73 4.70 9.71 5.17
CA VAL A 73 3.94 9.33 3.98
C VAL A 73 3.15 8.07 4.29
N THR A 74 1.87 8.08 3.94
CA THR A 74 1.01 6.89 4.01
C THR A 74 0.37 6.67 2.66
N VAL A 75 0.56 5.49 2.11
CA VAL A 75 -0.11 5.02 0.90
C VAL A 75 -1.39 4.31 1.33
N ILE A 76 -2.50 4.69 0.71
CA ILE A 76 -3.81 4.10 0.92
C ILE A 76 -4.19 3.41 -0.38
N GLU A 77 -3.96 2.10 -0.43
CA GLU A 77 -4.17 1.28 -1.60
C GLU A 77 -5.62 0.76 -1.72
N ARG A 78 -6.12 0.72 -2.95
CA ARG A 78 -7.37 0.07 -3.33
C ARG A 78 -7.15 -0.81 -4.54
N PHE A 79 -7.40 -2.11 -4.39
CA PHE A 79 -7.23 -3.07 -5.48
C PHE A 79 -8.57 -3.32 -6.19
N CYS A 80 -8.59 -3.16 -7.50
CA CYS A 80 -9.71 -3.49 -8.37
C CYS A 80 -9.52 -4.91 -8.94
N LEU A 81 -9.69 -5.91 -8.07
CA LEU A 81 -9.46 -7.30 -8.43
C LEU A 81 -10.61 -7.84 -9.31
N SER A 82 -10.24 -8.71 -10.27
CA SER A 82 -11.20 -9.38 -11.14
C SER A 82 -12.13 -10.32 -10.35
N LYS A 83 -13.27 -10.69 -10.94
CA LYS A 83 -14.25 -11.62 -10.35
C LYS A 83 -13.68 -13.03 -10.06
N ALA A 84 -12.47 -13.35 -10.54
CA ALA A 84 -11.82 -14.64 -10.30
C ALA A 84 -11.32 -14.82 -8.86
N HIS A 85 -11.26 -13.74 -8.06
CA HIS A 85 -10.85 -13.82 -6.66
C HIS A 85 -12.06 -14.08 -5.76
N THR A 86 -12.22 -15.31 -5.31
CA THR A 86 -13.13 -15.63 -4.21
C THR A 86 -12.54 -15.14 -2.88
N PRO A 87 -13.35 -14.92 -1.83
CA PRO A 87 -12.85 -14.54 -0.51
C PRO A 87 -11.78 -15.48 0.05
N GLU A 88 -11.88 -16.79 -0.21
CA GLU A 88 -10.92 -17.83 0.18
C GLU A 88 -9.55 -17.57 -0.47
N ASN A 89 -9.53 -17.49 -1.80
CA ASN A 89 -8.31 -17.28 -2.57
C ASN A 89 -7.69 -15.91 -2.25
N PHE A 90 -8.53 -14.90 -2.02
CA PHE A 90 -8.08 -13.59 -1.58
C PHE A 90 -7.38 -13.68 -0.22
N LEU A 91 -8.01 -14.33 0.78
CA LEU A 91 -7.41 -14.47 2.09
C LEU A 91 -6.10 -15.25 2.01
N GLU A 92 -6.03 -16.34 1.26
CA GLU A 92 -4.81 -17.13 1.13
C GLU A 92 -3.63 -16.28 0.62
N VAL A 93 -3.85 -15.49 -0.44
CA VAL A 93 -2.81 -14.66 -1.05
C VAL A 93 -2.52 -13.40 -0.21
N TYR A 94 -3.54 -12.77 0.37
CA TYR A 94 -3.41 -11.49 1.07
C TYR A 94 -3.08 -11.63 2.55
N ARG A 95 -3.28 -12.81 3.17
CA ARG A 95 -3.06 -13.04 4.60
C ARG A 95 -1.69 -12.56 5.10
N PRO A 96 -0.56 -12.79 4.39
CA PRO A 96 0.74 -12.26 4.82
C PRO A 96 0.78 -10.72 4.90
N SER A 97 0.06 -10.02 4.01
CA SER A 97 -0.08 -8.56 4.07
C SER A 97 -0.89 -8.13 5.29
N MET A 98 -2.05 -8.75 5.53
CA MET A 98 -2.86 -8.49 6.74
C MET A 98 -2.06 -8.75 8.03
N GLU A 99 -1.33 -9.85 8.08
CA GLU A 99 -0.47 -10.19 9.20
C GLU A 99 0.59 -9.12 9.46
N LEU A 100 1.21 -8.59 8.40
CA LEU A 100 2.19 -7.51 8.52
C LEU A 100 1.55 -6.20 9.02
N GLU A 101 0.39 -5.83 8.47
CA GLU A 101 -0.35 -4.64 8.89
C GLU A 101 -0.74 -4.72 10.37
N LEU A 102 -1.35 -5.84 10.77
CA LEU A 102 -1.76 -6.08 12.15
C LEU A 102 -0.57 -6.13 13.10
N ARG A 103 0.55 -6.74 12.69
CA ARG A 103 1.77 -6.78 13.53
C ARG A 103 2.34 -5.39 13.78
N ASN A 104 2.33 -4.53 12.76
CA ASN A 104 2.81 -3.14 12.89
C ASN A 104 1.83 -2.27 13.67
N TYR A 105 0.53 -2.59 13.64
CA TYR A 105 -0.50 -1.87 14.38
C TYR A 105 -0.59 -2.29 15.85
N ASN A 106 -0.80 -3.59 16.12
CA ASN A 106 -0.98 -4.14 17.45
C ASN A 106 -0.70 -5.66 17.49
N MET A 107 0.26 -6.07 18.31
CA MET A 107 0.64 -7.47 18.49
C MET A 107 -0.52 -8.37 18.97
N LEU A 108 -1.45 -7.84 19.78
CA LEU A 108 -2.62 -8.60 20.24
C LEU A 108 -3.55 -8.93 19.07
N GLU A 109 -3.86 -7.95 18.22
CA GLU A 109 -4.72 -8.15 17.04
C GLU A 109 -4.08 -9.10 16.03
N TYR A 110 -2.77 -8.97 15.82
CA TYR A 110 -2.00 -9.93 15.02
C TYR A 110 -2.17 -11.37 15.52
N ASN A 111 -1.98 -11.59 16.83
CA ASN A 111 -2.08 -12.93 17.41
C ASN A 111 -3.50 -13.50 17.31
N LEU A 112 -4.52 -12.66 17.56
CA LEU A 112 -5.92 -13.05 17.40
C LEU A 112 -6.22 -13.47 15.96
N PHE A 113 -5.82 -12.65 14.97
CA PHE A 113 -6.03 -12.97 13.56
C PHE A 113 -5.28 -14.23 13.13
N LYS A 114 -4.04 -14.41 13.59
CA LYS A 114 -3.21 -15.58 13.26
C LYS A 114 -3.84 -16.89 13.74
N GLN A 115 -4.45 -16.87 14.92
CA GLN A 115 -5.08 -18.05 15.53
C GLN A 115 -6.56 -18.23 15.12
N ALA A 116 -7.17 -17.23 14.47
CA ALA A 116 -8.56 -17.28 14.07
C ALA A 116 -8.82 -18.43 13.09
N LYS A 117 -9.92 -19.14 13.32
CA LYS A 117 -10.49 -20.07 12.33
C LYS A 117 -11.45 -19.28 11.46
N ILE A 118 -11.08 -19.09 10.20
CA ILE A 118 -11.86 -18.32 9.23
C ILE A 118 -12.55 -19.30 8.29
N SER A 119 -13.86 -19.12 8.12
CA SER A 119 -14.69 -19.89 7.20
C SER A 119 -15.45 -18.92 6.30
N PHE A 120 -15.75 -19.36 5.10
CA PHE A 120 -16.46 -18.60 4.09
C PHE A 120 -17.80 -19.28 3.77
N PRO A 121 -18.83 -18.52 3.39
CA PRO A 121 -20.18 -19.03 3.14
C PRO A 121 -20.28 -19.91 1.88
#